data_AF-A0A655GJX0-F1
#
_entry.id   AF-A0A655GJX0-F1
#
_cell.length_a   1.000
_cell.length_b   1.000
_cell.length_c   1.000
_cell.angle_alpha   90.00
_cell.angle_beta   90.00
_cell.angle_gamma   90.00
#
_symmetry.space_group_name_H-M   'P 1'
#
loop_
_entity.id
_entity.type
_entity.pdbx_description
1 polymer ?
#
loop_
_entity_poly.entity_id
_entity_poly.type
_entity_poly.pdbx_seq_one_letter_code
_entity_poly.pdbx_strand_id
1 'polypeptide(L)'
;MHAVLETADPAAPDLAAELEAQVRRHAPWWTVDVDHAQLAPELARALLPMHDTPLGPAAAALTLRQIGVRDRLRELDFEMPLAGGDLRGRSPDVSLADVGELLASHLPGDDPLSPYADRLGSAGLGDQPLRGYLAGSIDVVLRLPGQRYLVVDYKTNHLGDTAADYGFERLTEAMLHSDYPLQALLYVVVLHRFLRWRQRDYAPARHLGGVLYLFVRGMCGAATPVTAGHPAGVFTWNPPTALVVALSDLLDRGRLQS
;
A
#
# COMPACT_ATOMS: atom_id res chain seq x y z
N MET A 1 4.12 15.19 4.59
CA MET A 1 3.97 14.00 5.46
C MET A 1 4.81 12.86 4.92
N HIS A 2 4.57 12.37 3.69
CA HIS A 2 5.34 11.29 3.05
C HIS A 2 6.87 11.47 3.14
N ALA A 3 7.41 12.60 2.71
CA ALA A 3 8.85 12.88 2.77
C ALA A 3 9.46 12.78 4.19
N VAL A 4 8.68 13.11 5.24
CA VAL A 4 9.11 12.97 6.64
C VAL A 4 9.20 11.49 7.02
N LEU A 5 8.17 10.71 6.69
CA LEU A 5 8.14 9.26 6.96
C LEU A 5 9.18 8.48 6.15
N GLU A 6 9.50 8.98 4.97
CA GLU A 6 10.57 8.43 4.13
C GLU A 6 11.93 8.59 4.81
N THR A 7 12.23 9.72 5.44
CA THR A 7 13.60 10.01 5.89
C THR A 7 13.84 9.76 7.37
N ALA A 8 12.80 9.74 8.19
CA ALA A 8 12.91 9.53 9.63
C ALA A 8 13.51 8.17 10.00
N ASP A 9 14.39 8.16 11.01
CA ASP A 9 14.87 6.93 11.63
C ASP A 9 13.90 6.44 12.72
N PRO A 10 13.14 5.34 12.49
CA PRO A 10 12.26 4.78 13.51
C PRO A 10 13.01 4.29 14.76
N ALA A 11 14.32 4.04 14.68
CA ALA A 11 15.14 3.58 15.80
C ALA A 11 15.78 4.74 16.60
N ALA A 12 15.49 6.00 16.25
CA ALA A 12 16.00 7.15 16.98
C ALA A 12 15.61 7.06 18.48
N PRO A 13 16.57 7.27 19.42
CA PRO A 13 16.28 7.24 20.86
C PRO A 13 15.20 8.24 21.27
N ASP A 14 15.19 9.41 20.63
CA ASP A 14 14.12 10.40 20.71
C ASP A 14 13.47 10.56 19.33
N LEU A 15 12.44 9.74 19.08
CA LEU A 15 11.71 9.77 17.82
C LEU A 15 10.94 11.09 17.62
N ALA A 16 10.54 11.78 18.70
CA ALA A 16 9.81 13.04 18.57
C ALA A 16 10.74 14.13 18.02
N ALA A 17 11.96 14.21 18.57
CA ALA A 17 13.00 15.11 18.08
C ALA A 17 13.45 14.76 16.65
N GLU A 18 13.57 13.48 16.32
CA GLU A 18 13.88 13.03 14.95
C GLU A 18 12.78 13.48 13.96
N LEU A 19 11.51 13.23 14.28
CA LEU A 19 10.39 13.66 13.42
C LEU A 19 10.34 15.17 13.27
N GLU A 20 10.56 15.94 14.34
CA GLU A 20 10.62 17.39 14.27
C GLU A 20 11.77 17.87 13.37
N ALA A 21 12.96 17.28 13.50
CA ALA A 21 14.10 17.59 12.66
C ALA A 21 13.81 17.31 11.17
N GLN A 22 13.17 16.18 10.87
CA GLN A 22 12.76 15.84 9.50
C GLN A 22 11.69 16.80 8.97
N VAL A 23 10.70 17.17 9.79
CA VAL A 23 9.71 18.18 9.39
C VAL A 23 10.40 19.50 9.04
N ARG A 24 11.31 20.00 9.89
CA ARG A 24 12.06 21.23 9.63
C ARG A 24 12.92 21.13 8.36
N ARG A 25 13.50 19.96 8.09
CA ARG A 25 14.30 19.70 6.89
C ARG A 25 13.48 19.76 5.60
N HIS A 26 12.25 19.24 5.62
CA HIS A 26 11.39 19.15 4.44
C HIS A 26 10.49 20.37 4.24
N ALA A 27 10.21 21.12 5.31
CA ALA A 27 9.34 22.28 5.28
C ALA A 27 9.64 23.32 4.17
N PRO A 28 10.91 23.65 3.83
CA PRO A 28 11.21 24.60 2.76
C PRO A 28 10.71 24.20 1.37
N TRP A 29 10.36 22.92 1.16
CA TRP A 29 9.86 22.38 -0.10
C TRP A 29 8.34 22.34 -0.17
N TRP A 30 7.64 22.77 0.89
CA TRP A 30 6.19 22.75 0.96
C TRP A 30 5.61 24.05 0.41
N THR A 31 4.58 23.93 -0.41
CA THR A 31 3.89 25.06 -1.04
C THR A 31 2.87 25.74 -0.12
N VAL A 32 2.83 25.38 1.16
CA VAL A 32 1.84 25.88 2.13
C VAL A 32 2.43 27.08 2.86
N ASP A 33 1.72 28.21 2.82
CA ASP A 33 2.11 29.45 3.50
C ASP A 33 1.76 29.37 4.99
N VAL A 34 2.64 28.73 5.76
CA VAL A 34 2.52 28.50 7.20
C VAL A 34 3.87 28.75 7.86
N ASP A 35 3.86 29.26 9.10
CA ASP A 35 5.09 29.37 9.88
C ASP A 35 5.63 27.97 10.20
N HIS A 36 6.56 27.51 9.36
CA HIS A 36 7.17 26.19 9.46
C HIS A 36 7.89 25.96 10.80
N ALA A 37 8.36 27.02 11.47
CA ALA A 37 9.01 26.90 12.76
C ALA A 37 8.01 26.55 13.88
N GLN A 38 6.77 27.03 13.75
CA GLN A 38 5.65 26.72 14.66
C GLN A 38 4.94 25.41 14.29
N LEU A 39 4.86 25.08 13.00
CA LEU A 39 4.21 23.85 12.53
C LEU A 39 5.01 22.59 12.88
N ALA A 40 6.35 22.66 12.89
CA ALA A 40 7.18 21.48 13.00
C ALA A 40 6.92 20.63 14.27
N PRO A 41 6.89 21.22 15.48
CA PRO A 41 6.58 20.47 16.70
C PRO A 41 5.17 19.86 16.69
N GLU A 42 4.18 20.59 16.16
CA GLU A 42 2.79 20.11 16.11
C GLU A 42 2.63 18.93 15.17
N LEU A 43 3.22 19.01 13.97
CA LEU A 43 3.19 17.93 13.00
C LEU A 43 3.98 16.71 13.48
N ALA A 44 5.15 16.90 14.08
CA ALA A 44 5.93 15.82 14.68
C ALA A 44 5.12 15.08 15.76
N ARG A 45 4.44 15.83 16.64
CA ARG A 45 3.54 15.27 17.66
C ARG A 45 2.35 14.53 17.05
N ALA A 46 1.81 15.00 15.92
CA ALA A 46 0.71 14.33 15.22
C ALA A 46 1.16 13.04 14.50
N LEU A 47 2.42 12.97 14.06
CA LEU A 47 2.99 11.78 13.41
C LEU A 47 3.49 10.74 14.42
N LEU A 48 3.87 11.14 15.63
CA LEU A 48 4.42 10.20 16.61
C LEU A 48 3.53 8.96 16.88
N PRO A 49 2.20 9.08 17.07
CA PRO A 49 1.36 7.94 17.41
C PRO A 49 1.36 6.85 16.34
N MET A 50 1.38 7.20 15.05
CA MET A 50 1.37 6.16 14.01
C MET A 50 2.59 5.25 14.03
N HIS A 51 3.72 5.70 14.59
CA HIS A 51 4.90 4.85 14.73
C HIS A 51 4.75 3.73 15.77
N ASP A 52 3.88 3.94 16.76
CA ASP A 52 3.64 3.03 17.89
C ASP A 52 2.30 2.29 17.81
N THR A 53 1.51 2.54 16.76
CA THR A 53 0.31 1.75 16.48
C THR A 53 0.70 0.34 16.03
N PRO A 54 0.10 -0.71 16.62
CA PRO A 54 0.30 -2.08 16.12
C PRO A 54 -0.23 -2.20 14.70
N LEU A 55 0.53 -2.81 13.79
CA LEU A 55 0.16 -2.97 12.38
C LEU A 55 -0.74 -4.20 12.12
N GLY A 56 -1.20 -4.85 13.19
CA GLY A 56 -2.08 -6.01 13.12
C GLY A 56 -1.37 -7.34 12.79
N PRO A 57 -2.13 -8.43 12.69
CA PRO A 57 -1.59 -9.79 12.59
C PRO A 57 -0.72 -10.05 11.36
N ALA A 58 -1.04 -9.42 10.21
CA ALA A 58 -0.26 -9.59 8.98
C ALA A 58 1.19 -9.12 9.11
N ALA A 59 1.43 -8.14 9.99
CA ALA A 59 2.74 -7.61 10.34
C ALA A 59 3.32 -8.23 11.62
N ALA A 60 2.82 -9.40 12.04
CA ALA A 60 3.19 -10.05 13.31
C ALA A 60 2.99 -9.13 14.54
N ALA A 61 1.99 -8.26 14.47
CA ALA A 61 1.69 -7.23 15.47
C ALA A 61 2.84 -6.24 15.76
N LEU A 62 3.86 -6.18 14.88
CA LEU A 62 4.91 -5.18 14.97
C LEU A 62 4.35 -3.77 14.76
N THR A 63 5.02 -2.77 15.30
CA THR A 63 4.79 -1.37 14.98
C THR A 63 5.78 -0.90 13.91
N LEU A 64 5.52 0.26 13.29
CA LEU A 64 6.50 0.89 12.42
C LEU A 64 7.83 1.12 13.17
N ARG A 65 7.80 1.60 14.42
CA ARG A 65 9.02 1.83 15.20
C ARG A 65 9.91 0.58 15.32
N GLN A 66 9.30 -0.60 15.40
CA GLN A 66 10.01 -1.88 15.55
C GLN A 66 10.62 -2.41 14.25
N ILE A 67 10.26 -1.86 13.10
CA ILE A 67 10.80 -2.23 11.79
C ILE A 67 11.84 -1.18 11.41
N GLY A 68 13.13 -1.53 11.57
CA GLY A 68 14.25 -0.61 11.36
C GLY A 68 14.47 -0.21 9.90
N VAL A 69 15.31 0.79 9.67
CA VAL A 69 15.62 1.34 8.33
C VAL A 69 16.13 0.29 7.32
N ARG A 70 16.83 -0.75 7.78
CA ARG A 70 17.37 -1.82 6.93
C ARG A 70 16.28 -2.74 6.36
N ASP A 71 15.10 -2.71 6.97
CA ASP A 71 13.93 -3.51 6.62
C ASP A 71 12.85 -2.65 5.97
N ARG A 72 13.20 -1.45 5.51
CA ARG A 72 12.34 -0.52 4.80
C ARG A 72 12.94 -0.17 3.45
N LEU A 73 12.28 -0.59 2.37
CA LEU A 73 12.56 -0.06 1.04
C LEU A 73 11.53 1.02 0.77
N ARG A 74 11.95 2.28 0.88
CA ARG A 74 11.09 3.48 0.85
C ARG A 74 11.13 4.10 -0.53
N GLU A 75 10.02 4.70 -0.96
CA GLU A 75 9.88 5.35 -2.29
C GLU A 75 10.38 4.42 -3.40
N LEU A 76 9.79 3.22 -3.47
CA LEU A 76 10.13 2.29 -4.55
C LEU A 76 9.45 2.79 -5.83
N ASP A 77 10.17 3.62 -6.57
CA ASP A 77 9.82 4.01 -7.93
C ASP A 77 9.81 2.80 -8.86
N PHE A 78 8.81 2.76 -9.72
CA PHE A 78 8.72 1.74 -10.76
C PHE A 78 8.18 2.33 -12.05
N GLU A 79 8.63 1.71 -13.14
CA GLU A 79 8.05 1.84 -14.46
C GLU A 79 7.86 0.43 -15.00
N MET A 80 6.61 0.06 -15.25
CA MET A 80 6.23 -1.29 -15.64
C MET A 80 5.49 -1.28 -16.98
N PRO A 81 5.96 -2.03 -18.00
CA PRO A 81 5.19 -2.17 -19.22
C PRO A 81 3.89 -2.92 -18.94
N LEU A 82 2.80 -2.39 -19.48
CA LEU A 82 1.47 -2.98 -19.48
C LEU A 82 1.14 -3.53 -20.86
N ALA A 83 0.71 -4.78 -20.90
CA ALA A 83 0.26 -5.47 -22.11
C ALA A 83 1.27 -5.34 -23.27
N GLY A 84 2.54 -5.66 -23.00
CA GLY A 84 3.60 -5.57 -23.99
C GLY A 84 3.92 -4.14 -24.45
N GLY A 85 3.83 -3.16 -23.56
CA GLY A 85 4.22 -1.76 -23.82
C GLY A 85 5.71 -1.57 -24.19
N ASP A 86 6.53 -2.59 -23.99
CA ASP A 86 7.94 -2.69 -24.40
C ASP A 86 8.13 -3.44 -25.73
N LEU A 87 7.06 -4.03 -26.29
CA LEU A 87 7.10 -4.74 -27.56
C LEU A 87 7.05 -3.77 -28.74
N ARG A 88 7.89 -4.00 -29.75
CA ARG A 88 7.87 -3.24 -31.02
C ARG A 88 6.77 -3.72 -32.01
N GLY A 89 5.83 -4.55 -31.56
CA GLY A 89 4.84 -5.26 -32.38
C GLY A 89 3.40 -5.10 -31.87
N ARG A 90 2.51 -6.06 -32.18
CA ARG A 90 1.12 -6.02 -31.71
C ARG A 90 1.09 -6.24 -30.20
N SER A 91 0.67 -5.23 -29.46
CA SER A 91 0.40 -5.34 -28.02
C SER A 91 -0.85 -6.20 -27.76
N PRO A 92 -0.83 -7.09 -26.77
CA PRO A 92 -2.05 -7.73 -26.29
C PRO A 92 -3.11 -6.71 -25.88
N ASP A 93 -4.37 -7.09 -26.03
CA ASP A 93 -5.47 -6.28 -25.50
C ASP A 93 -5.75 -6.74 -24.07
N VAL A 94 -5.60 -5.82 -23.13
CA VAL A 94 -5.92 -6.04 -21.71
C VAL A 94 -6.83 -4.90 -21.28
N SER A 95 -7.92 -5.22 -20.61
CA SER A 95 -8.88 -4.23 -20.10
C SER A 95 -9.03 -4.33 -18.58
N LEU A 96 -9.69 -3.33 -17.98
CA LEU A 96 -10.07 -3.41 -16.57
C LEU A 96 -11.03 -4.57 -16.27
N ALA A 97 -11.89 -4.94 -17.22
CA ALA A 97 -12.77 -6.10 -17.07
C ALA A 97 -11.97 -7.41 -16.87
N ASP A 98 -10.82 -7.56 -17.53
CA ASP A 98 -9.94 -8.73 -17.35
C ASP A 98 -9.42 -8.84 -15.91
N VAL A 99 -9.10 -7.69 -15.30
CA VAL A 99 -8.69 -7.63 -13.88
C VAL A 99 -9.88 -7.98 -12.99
N GLY A 100 -11.08 -7.49 -13.31
CA GLY A 100 -12.33 -7.87 -12.63
C GLY A 100 -12.60 -9.37 -12.67
N GLU A 101 -12.43 -10.02 -13.82
CA GLU A 101 -12.58 -11.47 -13.99
C GLU A 101 -11.60 -12.26 -13.10
N LEU A 102 -10.34 -11.81 -13.02
CA LEU A 102 -9.35 -12.42 -12.12
C LEU A 102 -9.72 -12.24 -10.65
N LEU A 103 -10.19 -11.05 -10.25
CA LEU A 103 -10.67 -10.83 -8.89
C LEU A 103 -11.82 -11.77 -8.54
N ALA A 104 -12.85 -11.83 -9.39
CA ALA A 104 -14.00 -12.71 -9.17
C ALA A 104 -13.61 -14.20 -9.10
N SER A 105 -12.62 -14.62 -9.89
CA SER A 105 -12.18 -16.01 -9.96
C SER A 105 -11.32 -16.44 -8.77
N HIS A 106 -10.57 -15.51 -8.16
CA HIS A 106 -9.60 -15.83 -7.12
C HIS A 106 -9.98 -15.37 -5.71
N LEU A 107 -10.79 -14.32 -5.57
CA LEU A 107 -11.18 -13.84 -4.26
C LEU A 107 -12.27 -14.73 -3.66
N PRO A 108 -12.15 -15.09 -2.37
CA PRO A 108 -13.26 -15.67 -1.62
C PRO A 108 -14.49 -14.76 -1.65
N GLY A 109 -15.69 -15.34 -1.61
CA GLY A 109 -16.94 -14.57 -1.63
C GLY A 109 -17.15 -13.70 -0.38
N ASP A 110 -16.42 -13.95 0.70
CA ASP A 110 -16.40 -13.16 1.92
C ASP A 110 -15.22 -12.16 1.99
N ASP A 111 -14.41 -12.05 0.93
CA ASP A 111 -13.36 -11.03 0.85
C ASP A 111 -13.98 -9.62 0.83
N PRO A 112 -13.51 -8.69 1.69
CA PRO A 112 -14.06 -7.34 1.81
C PRO A 112 -13.98 -6.53 0.50
N LEU A 113 -13.05 -6.88 -0.39
CA LEU A 113 -12.85 -6.20 -1.67
C LEU A 113 -13.47 -6.96 -2.84
N SER A 114 -14.17 -8.09 -2.61
CA SER A 114 -14.91 -8.80 -3.65
C SER A 114 -15.88 -7.92 -4.46
N PRO A 115 -16.59 -6.91 -3.89
CA PRO A 115 -17.47 -6.05 -4.69
C PRO A 115 -16.72 -5.21 -5.73
N TYR A 116 -15.39 -5.09 -5.60
CA TYR A 116 -14.58 -4.35 -6.57
C TYR A 116 -14.48 -5.08 -7.92
N ALA A 117 -14.61 -6.40 -7.94
CA ALA A 117 -14.60 -7.19 -9.17
C ALA A 117 -15.74 -6.74 -10.12
N ASP A 118 -16.95 -6.59 -9.58
CA ASP A 118 -18.12 -6.14 -10.33
C ASP A 118 -17.95 -4.70 -10.85
N ARG A 119 -17.33 -3.82 -10.04
CA ARG A 119 -17.04 -2.45 -10.46
C ARG A 119 -16.11 -2.42 -11.67
N LEU A 120 -15.06 -3.23 -11.68
CA LEU A 120 -14.14 -3.32 -12.83
C LEU A 120 -14.80 -3.92 -14.07
N GLY A 121 -15.84 -4.75 -13.91
CA GLY A 121 -16.65 -5.25 -15.03
C GLY A 121 -17.77 -4.32 -15.50
N SER A 122 -17.98 -3.17 -14.83
CA SER A 122 -19.11 -2.29 -15.11
C SER A 122 -18.99 -1.55 -16.45
N ALA A 123 -20.15 -1.28 -17.07
CA ALA A 123 -20.22 -0.55 -18.33
C ALA A 123 -19.53 0.83 -18.21
N GLY A 124 -18.58 1.10 -19.11
CA GLY A 124 -17.79 2.34 -19.15
C GLY A 124 -16.44 2.26 -18.44
N LEU A 125 -16.29 1.47 -17.37
CA LEU A 125 -14.99 1.21 -16.74
C LEU A 125 -14.31 -0.03 -17.34
N GLY A 126 -15.06 -1.11 -17.56
CA GLY A 126 -14.51 -2.39 -17.99
C GLY A 126 -13.83 -2.38 -19.36
N ASP A 127 -14.29 -1.52 -20.28
CA ASP A 127 -13.72 -1.41 -21.63
C ASP A 127 -12.43 -0.58 -21.66
N GLN A 128 -11.98 -0.01 -20.53
CA GLN A 128 -10.79 0.82 -20.50
C GLN A 128 -9.53 -0.03 -20.69
N PRO A 129 -8.71 0.27 -21.72
CA PRO A 129 -7.53 -0.53 -22.01
C PRO A 129 -6.38 -0.22 -21.04
N LEU A 130 -5.69 -1.26 -20.59
CA LEU A 130 -4.44 -1.21 -19.83
C LEU A 130 -3.26 -1.41 -20.80
N ARG A 131 -2.71 -0.32 -21.33
CA ARG A 131 -1.61 -0.34 -22.31
C ARG A 131 -0.56 0.71 -22.00
N GLY A 132 0.67 0.50 -22.50
CA GLY A 132 1.77 1.46 -22.36
C GLY A 132 2.60 1.18 -21.13
N TYR A 133 2.92 2.22 -20.35
CA TYR A 133 3.71 2.10 -19.13
C TYR A 133 2.91 2.59 -17.93
N LEU A 134 3.00 1.83 -16.84
CA LEU A 134 2.54 2.26 -15.53
C LEU A 134 3.75 2.77 -14.74
N ALA A 135 3.77 4.05 -14.45
CA ALA A 135 4.72 4.67 -13.55
C ALA A 135 4.05 4.98 -12.21
N GLY A 136 4.79 4.80 -11.12
CA GLY A 136 4.32 5.12 -9.77
C GLY A 136 5.42 4.92 -8.73
N SER A 137 5.10 5.22 -7.48
CA SER A 137 5.97 4.97 -6.33
C SER A 137 5.17 4.22 -5.26
N ILE A 138 5.82 3.24 -4.64
CA ILE A 138 5.32 2.59 -3.43
C ILE A 138 5.97 3.27 -2.23
N ASP A 139 5.17 3.86 -1.34
CA ASP A 139 5.66 4.60 -0.17
C ASP A 139 6.69 3.82 0.64
N VAL A 140 6.35 2.58 1.03
CA VAL A 140 7.32 1.68 1.65
C VAL A 140 6.97 0.21 1.46
N VAL A 141 8.00 -0.60 1.21
CA VAL A 141 7.97 -2.05 1.36
C VAL A 141 8.68 -2.41 2.66
N LEU A 142 7.95 -3.05 3.57
CA LEU A 142 8.47 -3.52 4.85
C LEU A 142 8.90 -4.98 4.74
N ARG A 143 10.10 -5.30 5.24
CA ARG A 143 10.58 -6.68 5.39
C ARG A 143 10.37 -7.15 6.83
N LEU A 144 9.53 -8.16 7.01
CA LEU A 144 9.28 -8.81 8.27
C LEU A 144 10.27 -9.96 8.52
N PRO A 145 10.38 -10.46 9.77
CA PRO A 145 11.09 -11.71 10.06
C PRO A 145 10.66 -12.85 9.11
N GLY A 146 11.62 -13.68 8.70
CA GLY A 146 11.37 -14.75 7.73
C GLY A 146 11.33 -14.29 6.26
N GLN A 147 11.69 -13.03 5.97
CA GLN A 147 11.69 -12.46 4.61
C GLN A 147 10.29 -12.43 3.99
N ARG A 148 9.31 -12.01 4.78
CA ARG A 148 7.95 -11.73 4.30
C ARG A 148 7.78 -10.23 4.10
N TYR A 149 7.26 -9.81 2.96
CA TYR A 149 7.26 -8.42 2.52
C TYR A 149 5.84 -7.86 2.45
N LEU A 150 5.62 -6.72 3.08
CA LEU A 150 4.37 -5.98 3.03
C LEU A 150 4.55 -4.71 2.21
N VAL A 151 3.65 -4.47 1.25
CA VAL A 151 3.49 -3.15 0.62
C VAL A 151 2.74 -2.26 1.60
N VAL A 152 3.16 -1.02 1.76
CA VAL A 152 2.49 -0.05 2.62
C VAL A 152 2.28 1.24 1.86
N ASP A 153 1.11 1.84 2.08
CA ASP A 153 0.74 3.15 1.55
C ASP A 153 0.14 4.00 2.68
N TYR A 154 0.60 5.24 2.82
CA TYR A 154 0.14 6.18 3.84
C TYR A 154 -0.97 7.06 3.29
N LYS A 155 -2.12 7.04 3.96
CA LYS A 155 -3.32 7.81 3.61
C LYS A 155 -3.63 8.87 4.67
N THR A 156 -3.83 10.12 4.24
CA THR A 156 -4.20 11.24 5.13
C THR A 156 -5.69 11.55 5.13
N ASN A 157 -6.51 10.65 4.59
CA ASN A 157 -7.95 10.84 4.43
C ASN A 157 -8.63 11.11 5.79
N HIS A 158 -9.57 12.06 5.80
CA HIS A 158 -10.42 12.34 6.95
C HIS A 158 -11.69 11.48 6.82
N LEU A 159 -11.89 10.55 7.75
CA LEU A 159 -13.07 9.67 7.82
C LEU A 159 -13.99 10.04 8.99
N GLY A 160 -13.47 10.85 9.92
CA GLY A 160 -14.13 11.33 11.11
C GLY A 160 -13.11 11.83 12.13
N ASP A 161 -13.56 12.10 13.34
CA ASP A 161 -12.76 12.78 14.37
C ASP A 161 -12.24 11.84 15.45
N THR A 162 -12.65 10.57 15.43
CA THR A 162 -12.30 9.57 16.44
C THR A 162 -11.71 8.31 15.82
N ALA A 163 -10.96 7.53 16.58
CA ALA A 163 -10.43 6.24 16.13
C ALA A 163 -11.52 5.25 15.68
N ALA A 164 -12.75 5.38 16.20
CA ALA A 164 -13.89 4.55 15.79
C ALA A 164 -14.31 4.79 14.33
N ASP A 165 -14.10 6.02 13.83
CA ASP A 165 -14.38 6.39 12.43
C ASP A 165 -13.37 5.77 11.45
N TYR A 166 -12.30 5.17 11.98
CA TYR A 166 -11.26 4.46 11.25
C TYR A 166 -11.27 2.94 11.52
N GLY A 167 -12.43 2.41 11.89
CA GLY A 167 -12.66 0.96 12.02
C GLY A 167 -12.66 0.24 10.66
N PHE A 168 -12.46 -1.08 10.69
CA PHE A 168 -12.26 -1.90 9.48
C PHE A 168 -13.33 -1.71 8.39
N GLU A 169 -14.62 -1.63 8.76
CA GLU A 169 -15.71 -1.40 7.80
C GLU A 169 -15.58 -0.05 7.11
N ARG A 170 -15.34 1.03 7.86
CA ARG A 170 -15.13 2.40 7.33
C ARG A 170 -13.90 2.48 6.44
N LEU A 171 -12.83 1.78 6.82
CA LEU A 171 -11.63 1.68 5.98
C LEU A 171 -11.93 0.92 4.68
N THR A 172 -12.71 -0.16 4.74
CA THR A 172 -13.12 -0.93 3.56
C THR A 172 -13.94 -0.07 2.60
N GLU A 173 -14.90 0.70 3.12
CA GLU A 173 -15.65 1.69 2.34
C GLU A 173 -14.72 2.69 1.66
N ALA A 174 -13.78 3.27 2.41
CA ALA A 174 -12.82 4.25 1.89
C ALA A 174 -11.90 3.65 0.80
N MET A 175 -11.47 2.40 0.98
CA MET A 175 -10.70 1.65 -0.03
C MET A 175 -11.50 1.52 -1.32
N LEU A 176 -12.72 1.00 -1.25
CA LEU A 176 -13.58 0.79 -2.41
C LEU A 176 -13.92 2.10 -3.13
N HIS A 177 -14.18 3.19 -2.41
CA HIS A 177 -14.51 4.48 -3.01
C HIS A 177 -13.36 5.09 -3.82
N SER A 178 -12.12 4.87 -3.39
CA SER A 178 -10.94 5.57 -3.93
C SER A 178 -10.12 4.76 -4.95
N ASP A 179 -10.66 3.65 -5.45
CA ASP A 179 -9.96 2.71 -6.36
C ASP A 179 -8.63 2.18 -5.80
N TYR A 180 -8.46 2.22 -4.47
CA TYR A 180 -7.29 1.69 -3.79
C TYR A 180 -7.11 0.17 -3.95
N PRO A 181 -8.15 -0.67 -4.15
CA PRO A 181 -7.95 -2.09 -4.45
C PRO A 181 -7.13 -2.32 -5.72
N LEU A 182 -7.37 -1.55 -6.79
CA LEU A 182 -6.59 -1.65 -8.02
C LEU A 182 -5.14 -1.22 -7.78
N GLN A 183 -4.94 -0.10 -7.07
CA GLN A 183 -3.61 0.37 -6.68
C GLN A 183 -2.85 -0.70 -5.87
N ALA A 184 -3.49 -1.27 -4.85
CA ALA A 184 -2.93 -2.30 -3.99
C ALA A 184 -2.48 -3.54 -4.79
N LEU A 185 -3.33 -4.01 -5.73
CA LEU A 185 -2.98 -5.13 -6.61
C LEU A 185 -1.77 -4.83 -7.47
N LEU A 186 -1.75 -3.67 -8.12
CA LEU A 186 -0.66 -3.25 -8.98
C LEU A 186 0.66 -3.13 -8.19
N TYR A 187 0.61 -2.59 -6.98
CA TYR A 187 1.80 -2.49 -6.11
C TYR A 187 2.31 -3.86 -5.67
N VAL A 188 1.42 -4.81 -5.36
CA VAL A 188 1.84 -6.19 -5.04
C VAL A 188 2.41 -6.90 -6.27
N VAL A 189 1.91 -6.63 -7.47
CA VAL A 189 2.50 -7.14 -8.73
C VAL A 189 3.89 -6.56 -8.98
N VAL A 190 4.06 -5.25 -8.78
CA VAL A 190 5.38 -4.58 -8.86
C VAL A 190 6.34 -5.22 -7.87
N LEU A 191 5.93 -5.39 -6.61
CA LEU A 191 6.74 -6.05 -5.60
C LEU A 191 7.05 -7.50 -5.98
N HIS A 192 6.09 -8.25 -6.51
CA HIS A 192 6.28 -9.62 -6.99
C HIS A 192 7.37 -9.69 -8.06
N ARG A 193 7.29 -8.83 -9.09
CA ARG A 193 8.28 -8.76 -10.16
C ARG A 193 9.66 -8.34 -9.64
N PHE A 194 9.71 -7.35 -8.75
CA PHE A 194 10.95 -6.92 -8.12
C PHE A 194 11.62 -8.04 -7.30
N LEU A 195 10.86 -8.74 -6.46
CA LEU A 195 11.38 -9.82 -5.63
C LEU A 195 11.81 -11.03 -6.46
N ARG A 196 11.14 -11.34 -7.59
CA ARG A 196 11.59 -12.40 -8.52
C ARG A 196 13.03 -12.18 -8.99
N TRP A 197 13.49 -10.93 -9.08
CA TRP A 197 14.84 -10.60 -9.50
C TRP A 197 15.83 -10.44 -8.35
N ARG A 198 15.37 -9.96 -7.19
CA ARG A 198 16.25 -9.52 -6.09
C ARG A 198 16.31 -10.49 -4.93
N GLN A 199 15.25 -11.26 -4.70
CA GLN A 199 15.16 -12.20 -3.58
C GLN A 199 15.69 -13.56 -3.98
N ARG A 200 16.70 -14.05 -3.25
CA ARG A 200 17.20 -15.41 -3.41
C ARG A 200 16.13 -16.42 -3.01
N ASP A 201 16.01 -17.51 -3.79
CA ASP A 201 15.06 -18.60 -3.56
C ASP A 201 13.62 -18.09 -3.45
N TYR A 202 13.27 -17.08 -4.28
CA TYR A 202 11.97 -16.44 -4.24
C TYR A 202 10.83 -17.43 -4.51
N ALA A 203 9.87 -17.41 -3.61
CA ALA A 203 8.64 -18.19 -3.62
C ALA A 203 7.48 -17.26 -3.23
N PRO A 204 6.56 -16.92 -4.15
CA PRO A 204 5.51 -15.95 -3.90
C PRO A 204 4.71 -16.19 -2.61
N ALA A 205 4.30 -17.43 -2.36
CA ALA A 205 3.50 -17.79 -1.17
C ALA A 205 4.24 -17.61 0.16
N ARG A 206 5.59 -17.64 0.15
CA ARG A 206 6.42 -17.42 1.35
C ARG A 206 6.69 -15.94 1.57
N HIS A 207 7.01 -15.22 0.50
CA HIS A 207 7.57 -13.87 0.61
C HIS A 207 6.53 -12.77 0.48
N LEU A 208 5.39 -12.99 -0.20
CA LEU A 208 4.36 -11.96 -0.29
C LEU A 208 3.52 -11.94 1.00
N GLY A 209 3.45 -10.76 1.63
CA GLY A 209 2.71 -10.51 2.86
C GLY A 209 1.35 -9.85 2.64
N GLY A 210 1.13 -9.25 1.48
CA GLY A 210 -0.04 -8.42 1.19
C GLY A 210 0.26 -6.92 1.30
N VAL A 211 -0.76 -6.16 1.64
CA VAL A 211 -0.73 -4.70 1.74
C VAL A 211 -1.20 -4.20 3.11
N LEU A 212 -0.66 -3.06 3.53
CA LEU A 212 -1.18 -2.23 4.61
C LEU A 212 -1.48 -0.83 4.09
N TYR A 213 -2.72 -0.39 4.21
CA TYR A 213 -3.10 1.00 3.97
C TYR A 213 -3.26 1.69 5.32
N LEU A 214 -2.35 2.63 5.59
CA LEU A 214 -2.23 3.29 6.89
C LEU A 214 -2.93 4.64 6.85
N PHE A 215 -4.17 4.67 7.31
CA PHE A 215 -4.96 5.88 7.50
C PHE A 215 -4.49 6.59 8.77
N VAL A 216 -3.43 7.39 8.63
CA VAL A 216 -2.60 7.88 9.74
C VAL A 216 -3.38 8.67 10.80
N ARG A 217 -4.52 9.27 10.44
CA ARG A 217 -5.40 10.00 11.37
C ARG A 217 -6.13 9.10 12.37
N GLY A 218 -6.34 7.82 12.02
CA GLY A 218 -6.96 6.83 12.92
C GLY A 218 -5.98 6.10 13.82
N MET A 219 -4.67 6.32 13.64
CA MET A 219 -3.61 5.62 14.35
C MET A 219 -3.24 6.40 15.63
N CYS A 220 -3.54 5.82 16.79
CA CYS A 220 -3.43 6.49 18.09
C CYS A 220 -2.30 5.92 18.99
N GLY A 221 -1.24 5.35 18.41
CA GLY A 221 -0.14 4.76 19.17
C GLY A 221 -0.50 3.46 19.86
N ALA A 222 0.17 3.14 20.96
CA ALA A 222 -0.05 1.89 21.70
C ALA A 222 -1.50 1.74 22.23
N ALA A 223 -2.22 2.85 22.38
CA ALA A 223 -3.63 2.87 22.80
C ALA A 223 -4.62 2.75 21.64
N THR A 224 -4.15 2.51 20.40
CA THR A 224 -5.04 2.33 19.23
C THR A 224 -6.03 1.19 19.50
N PRO A 225 -7.36 1.44 19.39
CA PRO A 225 -8.36 0.39 19.54
C PRO A 225 -8.14 -0.71 18.50
N VAL A 226 -8.25 -1.97 18.93
CA VAL A 226 -8.16 -3.14 18.05
C VAL A 226 -9.46 -3.93 18.18
N THR A 227 -10.21 -4.04 17.09
CA THR A 227 -11.47 -4.78 17.03
C THR A 227 -11.29 -5.98 16.11
N ALA A 228 -11.55 -7.19 16.62
CA ALA A 228 -11.39 -8.44 15.87
C ALA A 228 -10.00 -8.60 15.19
N GLY A 229 -8.94 -8.08 15.82
CA GLY A 229 -7.58 -8.12 15.26
C GLY A 229 -7.26 -7.01 14.26
N HIS A 230 -8.18 -6.07 14.02
CA HIS A 230 -7.98 -4.91 13.15
C HIS A 230 -7.77 -3.63 13.98
N PRO A 231 -6.54 -3.08 14.01
CA PRO A 231 -6.27 -1.79 14.61
C PRO A 231 -6.95 -0.66 13.84
N ALA A 232 -7.51 0.32 14.55
CA ALA A 232 -8.04 1.52 13.92
C ALA A 232 -6.97 2.21 13.05
N GLY A 233 -7.37 2.65 11.86
CA GLY A 233 -6.49 3.29 10.88
C GLY A 233 -5.57 2.34 10.12
N VAL A 234 -5.60 1.02 10.38
CA VAL A 234 -4.76 0.03 9.69
C VAL A 234 -5.64 -0.91 8.86
N PHE A 235 -5.78 -0.61 7.58
CA PHE A 235 -6.42 -1.55 6.65
C PHE A 235 -5.39 -2.57 6.17
N THR A 236 -5.75 -3.85 6.25
CA THR A 236 -4.89 -4.96 5.83
C THR A 236 -5.62 -5.77 4.77
N TRP A 237 -4.93 -6.08 3.68
CA TRP A 237 -5.44 -7.02 2.69
C TRP A 237 -4.33 -7.91 2.16
N ASN A 238 -4.60 -9.21 2.07
CA ASN A 238 -3.64 -10.20 1.61
C ASN A 238 -4.23 -10.91 0.38
N PRO A 239 -4.11 -10.32 -0.83
CA PRO A 239 -4.66 -10.94 -2.03
C PRO A 239 -4.05 -12.33 -2.22
N PRO A 240 -4.83 -13.34 -2.66
CA PRO A 240 -4.33 -14.67 -2.92
C PRO A 240 -3.10 -14.63 -3.82
N THR A 241 -2.08 -15.41 -3.49
CA THR A 241 -0.84 -15.44 -4.28
C THR A 241 -1.10 -15.81 -5.75
N ALA A 242 -2.06 -16.70 -6.00
CA ALA A 242 -2.46 -17.08 -7.35
C ALA A 242 -3.01 -15.89 -8.15
N LEU A 243 -3.80 -15.01 -7.51
CA LEU A 243 -4.30 -13.77 -8.13
C LEU A 243 -3.15 -12.85 -8.53
N VAL A 244 -2.18 -12.64 -7.64
CA VAL A 244 -1.02 -11.78 -7.92
C VAL A 244 -0.23 -12.31 -9.11
N VAL A 245 0.03 -13.62 -9.16
CA VAL A 245 0.76 -14.26 -10.27
C VAL A 245 -0.04 -14.16 -11.56
N ALA A 246 -1.33 -14.49 -11.53
CA ALA A 246 -2.21 -14.41 -12.70
C ALA A 246 -2.31 -12.98 -13.26
N LEU A 247 -2.44 -11.98 -12.37
CA LEU A 247 -2.45 -10.58 -12.78
C LEU A 247 -1.10 -10.15 -13.35
N SER A 248 0.01 -10.56 -12.74
CA SER A 248 1.34 -10.29 -13.30
C SER A 248 1.49 -10.88 -14.70
N ASP A 249 1.00 -12.10 -14.94
CA ASP A 249 1.09 -12.76 -16.24
C ASP A 249 0.13 -12.11 -17.26
N LEU A 250 -1.09 -11.71 -16.84
CA LEU A 250 -2.03 -10.95 -17.67
C LEU A 250 -1.41 -9.63 -18.14
N LEU A 251 -0.77 -8.89 -17.25
CA LEU A 251 -0.14 -7.60 -17.60
C LEU A 251 1.12 -7.77 -18.47
N ASP A 252 1.76 -8.95 -18.46
CA ASP A 252 2.93 -9.27 -19.29
C ASP A 252 2.52 -9.74 -20.70
N ARG A 253 1.57 -10.68 -20.77
CA ARG A 253 1.28 -11.46 -21.98
C ARG A 253 -0.10 -11.18 -22.59
N GLY A 254 -0.97 -10.51 -21.86
CA GLY A 254 -2.40 -10.37 -22.19
C GLY A 254 -3.18 -11.66 -22.04
N ARG A 255 -4.45 -11.65 -22.49
CA ARG A 255 -5.27 -12.86 -22.56
C ARG A 255 -4.59 -13.87 -23.49
N LEU A 256 -4.34 -15.09 -22.98
CA LEU A 256 -4.01 -16.22 -23.84
C LEU A 256 -5.24 -16.51 -24.71
N GLN A 257 -5.16 -16.28 -26.02
CA GLN A 257 -6.21 -16.71 -26.94
C GLN A 257 -6.28 -18.24 -26.91
N SER A 258 -7.39 -18.77 -26.40
CA SER A 258 -7.78 -20.18 -26.53
C SER A 258 -8.20 -20.50 -27.95
#